data_AF-A0A950GZH1-F1
#
_entry.id   AF-A0A950GZH1-F1
#
_cell.length_a   1.000
_cell.length_b   1.000
_cell.length_c   1.000
_cell.angle_alpha   90.00
_cell.angle_beta   90.00
_cell.angle_gamma   90.00
#
_symmetry.space_group_name_H-M   'P 1'
#
loop_
_entity.id
_entity.type
_entity.pdbx_description
1 polymer ?
#
loop_
_entity_poly.entity_id
_entity_poly.type
_entity_poly.pdbx_seq_one_letter_code
_entity_poly.pdbx_strand_id
1 'polypeptide(L)'
;MREPNGTLHIAIGMADKAKGTLRSLDLSAVRTAPEVVAVLSAADIPGKNDIAPAFADEPLFADSEVIYYGQPLFAVVARTRDAARRAARLGRIDIEEAPPALTVEDALATGARVLPDYAFNRGDVDAAVAAVPHRLEGAFRIGGQEHFYLEGQISLAIPGEAGEMTVHSSTQDPTEVQHIVARILGVPDAFVTVETRRMGGGFGGKESQACAWAAIAALGARVTGAPCKVRLDRDDDFQLTGKRHDFRADWRVGYDDAGRISAYDAMLNARCGCSVDLSLGVVDRAMFHGSNAYWLPDVRIASRRLKTNTVSNTAFRGFGGPQGMIAIERVMDAIARERGLDPLDVRKANFYRRGADVTPYGQLVEDCDTLPALVEELEASSDYRARRSEIAAFNAQSPVLKRGIALTPLMFGISFTLIHLNQAGALVHVYTDGSIHLNHGGTEMGQGLFTKVAQVVAEEFG
;
A
#
# COMPACT_ATOMS: atom_id res chain seq x y z
N MET A 1 1.80 2.38 27.10
CA MET A 1 2.85 2.61 28.12
C MET A 1 2.76 4.05 28.61
N ARG A 2 3.23 4.35 29.83
CA ARG A 2 3.47 5.74 30.23
C ARG A 2 4.76 6.22 29.57
N GLU A 3 4.80 7.48 29.14
CA GLU A 3 6.01 8.07 28.57
C GLU A 3 7.08 8.23 29.66
N PRO A 4 8.35 7.93 29.38
CA PRO A 4 9.45 8.23 30.29
C PRO A 4 9.48 9.71 30.66
N ASN A 5 9.90 10.02 31.88
CA ASN A 5 10.10 11.42 32.28
C ASN A 5 11.20 12.06 31.43
N GLY A 6 11.01 13.31 31.02
CA GLY A 6 11.92 14.02 30.13
C GLY A 6 11.83 13.63 28.65
N THR A 7 10.78 12.90 28.25
CA THR A 7 10.54 12.60 26.82
C THR A 7 10.44 13.88 26.01
N LEU A 8 11.22 13.96 24.93
CA LEU A 8 11.20 15.04 23.95
C LEU A 8 10.26 14.71 22.80
N HIS A 9 9.75 15.74 22.14
CA HIS A 9 8.83 15.62 21.02
C HIS A 9 9.44 16.13 19.73
N ILE A 10 9.13 15.45 18.64
CA ILE A 10 9.68 15.76 17.33
C ILE A 10 8.58 16.23 16.37
N ALA A 11 8.88 17.28 15.59
CA ALA A 11 8.10 17.74 14.45
C ALA A 11 8.98 17.81 13.19
N ILE A 12 8.35 17.65 12.02
CA ILE A 12 9.06 17.57 10.74
C ILE A 12 9.05 18.91 10.02
N GLY A 13 10.21 19.32 9.50
CA GLY A 13 10.36 20.41 8.54
C GLY A 13 10.30 19.85 7.12
N MET A 14 9.35 20.34 6.33
CA MET A 14 8.97 19.75 5.04
C MET A 14 9.28 20.70 3.88
N ALA A 15 9.56 20.14 2.71
CA ALA A 15 9.65 20.89 1.46
C ALA A 15 8.26 21.40 1.01
N ASP A 16 8.20 22.62 0.48
CA ASP A 16 6.99 23.26 -0.03
C ASP A 16 6.86 23.20 -1.57
N LYS A 17 7.78 22.46 -2.23
CA LYS A 17 7.81 22.23 -3.68
C LYS A 17 7.71 20.75 -4.00
N ALA A 18 7.10 20.43 -5.14
CA ALA A 18 6.96 19.04 -5.59
C ALA A 18 8.23 18.48 -6.24
N LYS A 19 9.09 19.34 -6.79
CA LYS A 19 10.34 18.96 -7.43
C LYS A 19 11.28 20.16 -7.50
N GLY A 20 12.58 19.95 -7.26
CA GLY A 20 13.58 20.99 -7.43
C GLY A 20 14.92 20.67 -6.78
N THR A 21 15.89 21.57 -6.95
CA THR A 21 17.18 21.48 -6.27
C THR A 21 17.17 22.35 -5.03
N LEU A 22 17.53 21.78 -3.87
CA LEU A 22 17.68 22.52 -2.62
C LEU A 22 18.93 23.42 -2.72
N ARG A 23 18.72 24.74 -2.78
CA ARG A 23 19.78 25.74 -2.88
C ARG A 23 20.33 26.12 -1.51
N SER A 24 19.45 26.30 -0.54
CA SER A 24 19.84 26.54 0.84
C SER A 24 18.78 26.12 1.86
N LEU A 25 19.23 25.76 3.05
CA LEU A 25 18.40 25.38 4.19
C LEU A 25 18.93 26.11 5.44
N ASP A 26 18.37 27.28 5.75
CA ASP A 26 18.73 28.06 6.94
C ASP A 26 17.82 27.70 8.12
N LEU A 27 18.42 27.05 9.11
CA LEU A 27 17.78 26.58 10.33
C LEU A 27 18.17 27.41 11.57
N SER A 28 18.81 28.57 11.40
CA SER A 28 19.29 29.40 12.51
C SER A 28 18.15 29.84 13.46
N ALA A 29 17.03 30.29 12.90
CA ALA A 29 15.82 30.65 13.66
C ALA A 29 15.17 29.43 14.33
N VAL A 30 15.24 28.25 13.70
CA VAL A 30 14.74 26.99 14.26
C VAL A 30 15.56 26.58 15.48
N ARG A 31 16.89 26.60 15.37
CA ARG A 31 17.83 26.19 16.44
C ARG A 31 17.76 27.08 17.67
N THR A 32 17.38 28.34 17.51
CA THR A 32 17.30 29.32 18.62
C THR A 32 15.88 29.49 19.18
N ALA A 33 14.90 28.77 18.63
CA ALA A 33 13.52 28.88 19.08
C ALA A 33 13.34 28.33 20.52
N PRO A 34 12.40 28.89 21.30
CA PRO A 34 12.15 28.44 22.67
C PRO A 34 11.87 26.94 22.76
N GLU A 35 12.44 26.30 23.77
CA GLU A 35 12.29 24.87 24.10
C GLU A 35 12.86 23.87 23.08
N VAL A 36 13.47 24.33 21.98
CA VAL A 36 14.20 23.46 21.05
C VAL A 36 15.47 22.94 21.73
N VAL A 37 15.68 21.63 21.62
CA VAL A 37 16.84 20.91 22.17
C VAL A 37 17.83 20.55 21.07
N ALA A 38 17.33 20.09 19.91
CA ALA A 38 18.14 19.74 18.76
C ALA A 38 17.37 19.96 17.46
N VAL A 39 18.12 20.13 16.35
CA VAL A 39 17.58 20.15 14.99
C VAL A 39 18.42 19.19 14.16
N LEU A 40 17.75 18.18 13.61
CA LEU A 40 18.32 17.06 12.88
C LEU A 40 18.14 17.27 11.37
N SER A 41 19.11 16.87 10.59
CA SER A 41 19.14 16.92 9.12
C SER A 41 19.88 15.69 8.58
N ALA A 42 20.03 15.61 7.25
CA ALA A 42 20.85 14.55 6.64
C ALA A 42 22.28 14.49 7.21
N ALA A 43 22.85 15.61 7.63
CA ALA A 43 24.19 15.69 8.19
C ALA A 43 24.33 15.07 9.60
N ASP A 44 23.22 14.88 10.30
CA ASP A 44 23.21 14.33 11.66
C ASP A 44 23.10 12.78 11.65
N ILE A 45 22.91 12.16 10.48
CA ILE A 45 22.77 10.71 10.32
C ILE A 45 24.17 10.05 10.39
N PRO A 46 24.46 9.24 11.42
CA PRO A 46 25.77 8.57 11.54
C PRO A 46 25.92 7.36 10.62
N GLY A 47 24.82 6.74 10.20
CA GLY A 47 24.80 5.61 9.29
C GLY A 47 24.49 6.02 7.85
N LYS A 48 23.55 5.32 7.21
CA LYS A 48 23.16 5.60 5.81
C LYS A 48 21.80 6.29 5.76
N ASN A 49 21.72 7.44 5.09
CA ASN A 49 20.48 8.20 4.86
C ASN A 49 19.57 7.50 3.84
N ASP A 50 18.96 6.38 4.23
CA ASP A 50 18.17 5.52 3.35
C ASP A 50 17.16 4.68 4.16
N ILE A 51 15.88 5.00 4.01
CA ILE A 51 14.75 4.33 4.66
C ILE A 51 14.01 3.38 3.73
N ALA A 52 14.49 3.17 2.51
CA ALA A 52 13.79 2.30 1.58
C ALA A 52 13.74 0.86 2.13
N PRO A 53 12.56 0.20 2.03
CA PRO A 53 12.42 -1.21 2.39
C PRO A 53 13.25 -2.10 1.45
N ALA A 54 13.44 -1.66 0.20
CA ALA A 54 14.22 -2.33 -0.83
C ALA A 54 14.88 -1.29 -1.77
N PHE A 55 15.85 -1.71 -2.58
CA PHE A 55 16.47 -0.94 -3.68
C PHE A 55 17.21 0.36 -3.31
N ALA A 56 17.24 0.77 -2.04
CA ALA A 56 18.05 1.87 -1.53
C ALA A 56 17.83 3.22 -2.25
N ASP A 57 16.55 3.62 -2.38
CA ASP A 57 16.11 4.72 -3.24
C ASP A 57 15.24 5.77 -2.52
N GLU A 58 15.24 5.79 -1.19
CA GLU A 58 14.40 6.71 -0.41
C GLU A 58 15.18 7.30 0.79
N PRO A 59 15.62 8.57 0.73
CA PRO A 59 16.34 9.20 1.83
C PRO A 59 15.42 9.56 3.01
N LEU A 60 15.94 9.52 4.23
CA LEU A 60 15.20 9.98 5.43
C LEU A 60 14.98 11.49 5.40
N PHE A 61 16.04 12.23 5.07
CA PHE A 61 16.00 13.68 4.84
C PHE A 61 16.58 13.98 3.46
N ALA A 62 15.90 14.82 2.68
CA ALA A 62 16.44 15.31 1.42
C ALA A 62 17.69 16.17 1.68
N ASP A 63 18.75 15.94 0.89
CA ASP A 63 20.04 16.62 1.04
C ASP A 63 20.30 17.67 -0.06
N SER A 64 19.86 17.40 -1.28
CA SER A 64 20.20 18.15 -2.48
C SER A 64 19.05 18.27 -3.47
N GLU A 65 18.21 17.24 -3.58
CA GLU A 65 17.03 17.22 -4.44
C GLU A 65 15.75 17.04 -3.64
N VAL A 66 14.74 17.84 -3.97
CA VAL A 66 13.36 17.64 -3.56
C VAL A 66 12.64 16.92 -4.68
N ILE A 67 12.00 15.80 -4.37
CA ILE A 67 11.37 14.91 -5.34
C ILE A 67 9.86 14.71 -5.11
N TYR A 68 9.30 15.24 -4.01
CA TYR A 68 7.85 15.35 -3.81
C TYR A 68 7.49 16.48 -2.82
N TYR A 69 6.24 16.94 -2.88
CA TYR A 69 5.72 17.97 -1.98
C TYR A 69 5.55 17.40 -0.57
N GLY A 70 6.09 18.09 0.44
CA GLY A 70 6.07 17.62 1.81
C GLY A 70 7.31 16.80 2.21
N GLN A 71 8.26 16.56 1.31
CA GLN A 71 9.45 15.74 1.61
C GLN A 71 10.19 16.23 2.86
N PRO A 72 10.52 15.35 3.82
CA PRO A 72 11.28 15.73 5.01
C PRO A 72 12.65 16.31 4.64
N LEU A 73 12.95 17.50 5.17
CA LEU A 73 14.25 18.17 5.02
C LEU A 73 15.03 18.18 6.34
N PHE A 74 14.32 18.31 7.46
CA PHE A 74 14.89 18.33 8.80
C PHE A 74 13.83 17.91 9.84
N ALA A 75 14.26 17.66 11.07
CA ALA A 75 13.37 17.41 12.19
C ALA A 75 13.77 18.26 13.40
N VAL A 76 12.77 18.76 14.14
CA VAL A 76 12.97 19.59 15.33
C VAL A 76 12.65 18.79 16.57
N VAL A 77 13.62 18.62 17.46
CA VAL A 77 13.45 17.98 18.77
C VAL A 77 13.28 19.06 19.83
N ALA A 78 12.15 19.06 20.55
CA ALA A 78 11.84 20.06 21.57
C ALA A 78 11.20 19.45 22.83
N ARG A 79 11.14 20.22 23.91
CA ARG A 79 10.54 19.78 25.20
C ARG A 79 9.04 19.54 25.14
N THR A 80 8.35 20.21 24.21
CA THR A 80 6.91 20.03 23.99
C THR A 80 6.63 19.86 22.50
N ARG A 81 5.56 19.10 22.21
CA ARG A 81 5.07 18.91 20.84
C ARG A 81 4.78 20.25 20.14
N ASP A 82 4.15 21.16 20.86
CA ASP A 82 3.77 22.47 20.32
C ASP A 82 4.97 23.35 20.02
N ALA A 83 6.02 23.32 20.85
CA ALA A 83 7.26 24.03 20.56
C ALA A 83 7.96 23.48 19.32
N ALA A 84 8.07 22.15 19.19
CA ALA A 84 8.67 21.52 18.01
C ALA A 84 7.95 21.96 16.72
N ARG A 85 6.61 21.94 16.73
CA ARG A 85 5.79 22.34 15.56
C ARG A 85 5.94 23.81 15.20
N ARG A 86 5.92 24.71 16.19
CA ARG A 86 6.12 26.14 15.93
C ARG A 86 7.50 26.41 15.37
N ALA A 87 8.53 25.78 15.94
CA ALA A 87 9.91 25.94 15.50
C ALA A 87 10.14 25.37 14.09
N ALA A 88 9.53 24.25 13.73
CA ALA A 88 9.65 23.68 12.38
C ALA A 88 9.22 24.64 11.26
N ARG A 89 8.28 25.56 11.55
CA ARG A 89 7.81 26.59 10.60
C ARG A 89 8.77 27.78 10.43
N LEU A 90 9.82 27.87 11.24
CA LEU A 90 10.81 28.96 11.16
C LEU A 90 11.94 28.66 10.18
N GLY A 91 11.99 27.44 9.62
CA GLY A 91 13.00 27.06 8.62
C GLY A 91 12.85 27.89 7.37
N ARG A 92 13.97 28.43 6.88
CA ARG A 92 14.02 29.15 5.60
C ARG A 92 14.57 28.19 4.55
N ILE A 93 13.72 27.84 3.60
CA ILE A 93 13.99 26.83 2.58
C ILE A 93 14.02 27.55 1.23
N ASP A 94 15.12 27.41 0.50
CA ASP A 94 15.25 27.92 -0.87
C ASP A 94 15.40 26.73 -1.83
N ILE A 95 14.40 26.54 -2.69
CA ILE A 95 14.34 25.46 -3.67
C ILE A 95 14.21 26.08 -5.05
N GLU A 96 15.14 25.72 -5.94
CA GLU A 96 14.99 25.98 -7.36
C GLU A 96 13.99 24.98 -7.94
N GLU A 97 12.75 25.44 -8.11
CA GLU A 97 11.63 24.62 -8.55
C GLU A 97 11.79 24.14 -9.99
N ALA A 98 11.47 22.87 -10.22
CA ALA A 98 11.44 22.25 -11.54
C ALA A 98 10.03 21.65 -11.81
N PRO A 99 9.59 21.56 -13.08
CA PRO A 99 8.28 20.98 -13.40
C PRO A 99 8.13 19.53 -12.90
N PRO A 100 7.13 19.24 -12.04
CA PRO A 100 6.88 17.89 -11.53
C PRO A 100 6.01 17.06 -12.47
N ALA A 101 6.13 15.73 -12.38
CA ALA A 101 5.16 14.79 -12.96
C ALA A 101 4.23 14.28 -11.85
N LEU A 102 2.94 14.58 -11.88
CA LEU A 102 2.03 14.32 -10.75
C LEU A 102 1.00 13.24 -11.06
N THR A 103 0.63 13.10 -12.33
CA THR A 103 -0.40 12.17 -12.80
C THR A 103 0.20 10.95 -13.51
N VAL A 104 -0.64 9.94 -13.77
CA VAL A 104 -0.26 8.81 -14.64
C VAL A 104 0.11 9.30 -16.03
N GLU A 105 -0.64 10.26 -16.58
CA GLU A 105 -0.39 10.87 -17.87
C GLU A 105 0.96 11.58 -17.94
N ASP A 106 1.32 12.36 -16.91
CA ASP A 106 2.63 13.03 -16.85
C ASP A 106 3.77 12.01 -16.84
N ALA A 107 3.64 10.95 -16.04
CA ALA A 107 4.67 9.93 -15.95
C ALA A 107 4.78 9.07 -17.23
N LEU A 108 3.67 8.85 -17.95
CA LEU A 108 3.70 8.25 -19.27
C LEU A 108 4.42 9.15 -20.29
N ALA A 109 4.18 10.46 -20.26
CA ALA A 109 4.84 11.43 -21.14
C ALA A 109 6.35 11.54 -20.89
N THR A 110 6.78 11.46 -19.63
CA THR A 110 8.21 11.49 -19.27
C THR A 110 8.92 10.15 -19.52
N GLY A 111 8.18 9.04 -19.59
CA GLY A 111 8.73 7.70 -19.69
C GLY A 111 9.39 7.19 -18.40
N ALA A 112 9.31 7.94 -17.29
CA ALA A 112 9.97 7.57 -16.05
C ALA A 112 9.34 6.33 -15.40
N ARG A 113 10.19 5.48 -14.82
CA ARG A 113 9.80 4.23 -14.14
C ARG A 113 10.53 4.10 -12.82
N VAL A 114 9.88 3.50 -11.82
CA VAL A 114 10.57 3.04 -10.60
C VAL A 114 11.14 1.63 -10.80
N LEU A 115 10.56 0.84 -11.73
CA LEU A 115 10.96 -0.53 -12.06
C LEU A 115 10.63 -0.85 -13.54
N PRO A 116 11.30 -1.82 -14.18
CA PRO A 116 11.03 -2.20 -15.57
C PRO A 116 9.57 -2.60 -15.82
N ASP A 117 9.10 -2.36 -17.05
CA ASP A 117 7.79 -2.84 -17.54
C ASP A 117 7.77 -4.39 -17.49
N TYR A 118 6.59 -4.97 -17.23
CA TYR A 118 6.42 -6.42 -17.12
C TYR A 118 5.11 -6.87 -17.76
N ALA A 119 5.09 -8.07 -18.34
CA ALA A 119 3.89 -8.67 -18.90
C ALA A 119 3.95 -10.19 -18.80
N PHE A 120 2.79 -10.82 -18.64
CA PHE A 120 2.61 -12.23 -18.94
C PHE A 120 1.50 -12.39 -19.98
N ASN A 121 1.58 -13.47 -20.75
CA ASN A 121 0.63 -13.75 -21.81
C ASN A 121 0.40 -15.24 -22.00
N ARG A 122 -0.77 -15.55 -22.57
CA ARG A 122 -1.16 -16.87 -23.10
C ARG A 122 -1.80 -16.66 -24.46
N GLY A 123 -1.41 -17.47 -25.44
CA GLY A 123 -1.94 -17.38 -26.80
C GLY A 123 -1.47 -16.14 -27.56
N ASP A 124 -2.15 -15.82 -28.66
CA ASP A 124 -1.91 -14.67 -29.53
C ASP A 124 -3.10 -13.70 -29.45
N VAL A 125 -3.01 -12.78 -28.50
CA VAL A 125 -4.04 -11.76 -28.26
C VAL A 125 -4.32 -10.91 -29.49
N ASP A 126 -3.30 -10.54 -30.24
CA ASP A 126 -3.45 -9.60 -31.36
C ASP A 126 -4.21 -10.28 -32.51
N ALA A 127 -3.85 -11.53 -32.83
CA ALA A 127 -4.58 -12.34 -33.80
C ALA A 127 -6.01 -12.69 -33.33
N ALA A 128 -6.18 -13.06 -32.06
CA ALA A 128 -7.48 -13.46 -31.52
C ALA A 128 -8.48 -12.29 -31.47
N VAL A 129 -8.05 -11.10 -31.05
CA VAL A 129 -8.88 -9.89 -31.17
C VAL A 129 -9.20 -9.60 -32.63
N ALA A 130 -8.26 -9.83 -33.56
CA ALA A 130 -8.46 -9.61 -34.99
C ALA A 130 -9.42 -10.61 -35.66
N ALA A 131 -9.68 -11.77 -35.06
CA ALA A 131 -10.51 -12.83 -35.65
C ALA A 131 -11.98 -12.80 -35.18
N VAL A 132 -12.30 -12.08 -34.11
CA VAL A 132 -13.64 -12.10 -33.50
C VAL A 132 -14.61 -11.07 -34.09
N PRO A 133 -15.93 -11.34 -34.00
CA PRO A 133 -16.97 -10.46 -34.54
C PRO A 133 -17.13 -9.15 -33.78
N HIS A 134 -16.96 -9.14 -32.45
CA HIS A 134 -17.16 -7.96 -31.62
C HIS A 134 -15.89 -7.57 -30.87
N ARG A 135 -15.65 -6.26 -30.80
CA ARG A 135 -14.47 -5.68 -30.14
C ARG A 135 -14.86 -4.44 -29.39
N LEU A 136 -14.22 -4.24 -28.25
CA LEU A 136 -14.29 -2.99 -27.50
C LEU A 136 -12.88 -2.62 -27.05
N GLU A 137 -12.63 -1.32 -26.96
CA GLU A 137 -11.44 -0.75 -26.36
C GLU A 137 -11.83 0.39 -25.43
N GLY A 138 -10.98 0.65 -24.43
CA GLY A 138 -11.25 1.71 -23.49
C GLY A 138 -10.14 1.92 -22.49
N ALA A 139 -10.33 2.94 -21.65
CA ALA A 139 -9.46 3.24 -20.53
C ALA A 139 -10.30 3.48 -19.27
N PHE A 140 -9.80 3.02 -18.13
CA PHE A 140 -10.43 3.22 -16.84
C PHE A 140 -9.43 3.76 -15.82
N ARG A 141 -9.78 4.88 -15.18
CA ARG A 141 -8.97 5.50 -14.12
C ARG A 141 -9.51 5.09 -12.75
N ILE A 142 -8.60 4.65 -11.90
CA ILE A 142 -8.86 4.18 -10.54
C ILE A 142 -8.05 5.07 -9.61
N GLY A 143 -8.75 5.89 -8.82
CA GLY A 143 -8.09 6.79 -7.87
C GLY A 143 -7.42 6.05 -6.71
N GLY A 144 -6.45 6.73 -6.09
CA GLY A 144 -5.81 6.29 -4.86
C GLY A 144 -6.75 6.34 -3.64
N GLN A 145 -6.22 5.94 -2.49
CA GLN A 145 -6.96 5.86 -1.23
C GLN A 145 -6.05 6.06 -0.03
N GLU A 146 -6.48 6.91 0.88
CA GLU A 146 -5.87 7.11 2.21
C GLU A 146 -6.29 6.02 3.19
N HIS A 147 -5.35 5.48 3.96
CA HIS A 147 -5.63 4.37 4.91
C HIS A 147 -6.57 4.80 6.03
N PHE A 148 -6.39 6.03 6.51
CA PHE A 148 -7.21 6.61 7.56
C PHE A 148 -7.30 5.70 8.80
N TYR A 149 -6.21 5.02 9.15
CA TYR A 149 -6.10 4.36 10.46
C TYR A 149 -6.34 5.40 11.57
N LEU A 150 -7.15 5.07 12.58
CA LEU A 150 -7.57 6.05 13.58
C LEU A 150 -6.40 6.55 14.44
N GLU A 151 -5.47 5.66 14.77
CA GLU A 151 -4.18 6.03 15.34
C GLU A 151 -3.20 6.37 14.21
N GLY A 152 -2.84 7.65 14.05
CA GLY A 152 -1.81 8.09 13.10
C GLY A 152 -0.42 7.47 13.37
N GLN A 153 0.55 7.80 12.52
CA GLN A 153 1.93 7.34 12.72
C GLN A 153 2.50 7.83 14.06
N ILE A 154 3.08 6.89 14.81
CA ILE A 154 3.62 7.16 16.15
C ILE A 154 4.77 6.20 16.47
N SER A 155 5.84 6.77 17.00
CA SER A 155 7.01 6.04 17.50
C SER A 155 7.58 6.74 18.73
N LEU A 156 8.13 5.95 19.65
CA LEU A 156 8.89 6.40 20.80
C LEU A 156 10.20 5.61 20.85
N ALA A 157 11.33 6.29 20.78
CA ALA A 157 12.64 5.69 20.91
C ALA A 157 13.26 6.05 22.26
N ILE A 158 13.91 5.08 22.89
CA ILE A 158 14.53 5.17 24.22
C ILE A 158 15.98 4.70 24.07
N PRO A 159 16.97 5.58 24.29
CA PRO A 159 18.37 5.19 24.18
C PRO A 159 18.78 4.32 25.38
N GLY A 160 19.56 3.28 25.12
CA GLY A 160 20.17 2.39 26.12
C GLY A 160 21.68 2.59 26.25
N GLU A 161 22.35 1.65 26.92
CA GLU A 161 23.81 1.68 27.08
C GLU A 161 24.51 1.25 25.79
N ALA A 162 25.79 1.63 25.62
CA ALA A 162 26.64 1.20 24.51
C ALA A 162 26.06 1.40 23.09
N GLY A 163 25.06 2.27 22.92
CA GLY A 163 24.40 2.54 21.65
C GLY A 163 23.16 1.70 21.37
N GLU A 164 22.67 0.95 22.36
CA GLU A 164 21.38 0.28 22.31
C GLU A 164 20.23 1.27 22.10
N MET A 165 19.18 0.79 21.44
CA MET A 165 17.97 1.55 21.17
C MET A 165 16.73 0.66 21.29
N THR A 166 15.83 1.02 22.19
CA THR A 166 14.48 0.42 22.22
C THR A 166 13.51 1.35 21.52
N VAL A 167 12.75 0.82 20.56
CA VAL A 167 11.75 1.59 19.80
C VAL A 167 10.38 0.96 19.97
N HIS A 168 9.44 1.69 20.57
CA HIS A 168 8.04 1.35 20.53
C HIS A 168 7.41 1.99 19.30
N SER A 169 6.94 1.18 18.35
CA SER A 169 6.44 1.67 17.06
C SER A 169 5.02 1.14 16.79
N SER A 170 4.18 1.99 16.23
CA SER A 170 2.91 1.55 15.62
C SER A 170 3.23 1.07 14.20
N THR A 171 3.69 -0.18 14.07
CA THR A 171 4.15 -0.79 12.82
C THR A 171 3.59 -2.19 12.62
N GLN A 172 3.35 -2.59 11.37
CA GLN A 172 3.02 -3.97 11.00
C GLN A 172 4.28 -4.84 10.87
N ASP A 173 5.43 -4.23 10.57
CA ASP A 173 6.70 -4.89 10.38
C ASP A 173 7.76 -4.35 11.38
N PRO A 174 7.85 -4.95 12.58
CA PRO A 174 8.87 -4.58 13.56
C PRO A 174 10.30 -4.89 13.09
N THR A 175 10.48 -5.92 12.24
CA THR A 175 11.78 -6.35 11.73
C THR A 175 12.33 -5.33 10.75
N GLU A 176 11.51 -4.84 9.82
CA GLU A 176 11.94 -3.79 8.90
C GLU A 176 12.29 -2.50 9.66
N VAL A 177 11.44 -2.08 10.62
CA VAL A 177 11.75 -0.94 11.48
C VAL A 177 13.08 -1.11 12.21
N GLN A 178 13.40 -2.31 12.71
CA GLN A 178 14.66 -2.60 13.37
C GLN A 178 15.85 -2.35 12.45
N HIS A 179 15.83 -2.95 11.25
CA HIS A 179 16.90 -2.82 10.27
C HIS A 179 17.08 -1.36 9.79
N ILE A 180 15.98 -0.64 9.56
CA ILE A 180 16.06 0.76 9.13
C ILE A 180 16.63 1.65 10.24
N VAL A 181 16.18 1.47 11.48
CA VAL A 181 16.72 2.23 12.62
C VAL A 181 18.21 1.93 12.81
N ALA A 182 18.62 0.66 12.78
CA ALA A 182 20.01 0.25 12.90
C ALA A 182 20.88 0.87 11.79
N ARG A 183 20.40 0.82 10.54
CA ARG A 183 21.05 1.44 9.37
C ARG A 183 21.23 2.94 9.51
N ILE A 184 20.21 3.67 9.98
CA ILE A 184 20.26 5.12 10.16
C ILE A 184 21.21 5.48 11.31
N LEU A 185 21.20 4.72 12.40
CA LEU A 185 22.08 4.92 13.55
C LEU A 185 23.51 4.41 13.35
N GLY A 186 23.78 3.65 12.27
CA GLY A 186 25.09 3.06 12.02
C GLY A 186 25.51 2.03 13.07
N VAL A 187 24.55 1.27 13.61
CA VAL A 187 24.78 0.22 14.62
C VAL A 187 24.33 -1.16 14.09
N PRO A 188 24.81 -2.27 14.65
CA PRO A 188 24.29 -3.60 14.31
C PRO A 188 22.81 -3.75 14.70
N ASP A 189 22.06 -4.56 13.95
CA ASP A 189 20.62 -4.80 14.21
C ASP A 189 20.34 -5.30 15.62
N ALA A 190 21.26 -6.08 16.20
CA ALA A 190 21.18 -6.61 17.56
C ALA A 190 21.14 -5.52 18.66
N PHE A 191 21.54 -4.29 18.35
CA PHE A 191 21.48 -3.15 19.28
C PHE A 191 20.12 -2.46 19.26
N VAL A 192 19.24 -2.81 18.32
CA VAL A 192 17.92 -2.21 18.17
C VAL A 192 16.87 -3.25 18.52
N THR A 193 16.00 -2.91 19.48
CA THR A 193 14.81 -3.72 19.81
C THR A 193 13.57 -2.94 19.43
N VAL A 194 12.67 -3.54 18.64
CA VAL A 194 11.39 -2.92 18.26
C VAL A 194 10.24 -3.66 18.91
N GLU A 195 9.39 -2.93 19.62
CA GLU A 195 8.22 -3.47 20.29
C GLU A 195 6.93 -2.90 19.71
N THR A 196 6.01 -3.79 19.34
CA THR A 196 4.66 -3.43 18.87
C THR A 196 3.63 -4.17 19.71
N ARG A 197 2.94 -3.46 20.61
CA ARG A 197 1.88 -4.09 21.44
C ARG A 197 0.57 -4.27 20.68
N ARG A 198 0.14 -3.22 19.98
CA ARG A 198 -1.05 -3.15 19.11
C ARG A 198 -1.03 -1.84 18.32
N MET A 199 -1.81 -1.77 17.24
CA MET A 199 -2.06 -0.55 16.46
C MET A 199 -3.55 -0.18 16.47
N GLY A 200 -3.84 1.11 16.43
CA GLY A 200 -5.19 1.64 16.16
C GLY A 200 -5.53 1.64 14.66
N GLY A 201 -5.36 0.49 14.00
CA GLY A 201 -5.44 0.30 12.55
C GLY A 201 -4.09 0.46 11.82
N GLY A 202 -3.93 -0.25 10.70
CA GLY A 202 -2.74 -0.21 9.84
C GLY A 202 -3.09 -0.30 8.35
N PHE A 203 -3.82 -1.35 7.95
CA PHE A 203 -4.36 -1.50 6.59
C PHE A 203 -3.31 -1.51 5.45
N GLY A 204 -2.04 -1.79 5.75
CA GLY A 204 -0.91 -1.72 4.83
C GLY A 204 -0.08 -0.45 4.98
N GLY A 205 -0.68 0.66 5.43
CA GLY A 205 0.01 1.96 5.55
C GLY A 205 0.98 2.06 6.72
N LYS A 206 1.18 0.96 7.45
CA LYS A 206 2.18 0.80 8.50
C LYS A 206 3.07 -0.42 8.27
N GLU A 207 3.08 -0.96 7.05
CA GLU A 207 3.96 -2.06 6.64
C GLU A 207 5.40 -1.54 6.53
N SER A 208 5.67 -0.64 5.58
CA SER A 208 6.97 0.04 5.43
C SER A 208 6.98 1.48 5.94
N GLN A 209 5.85 2.18 5.83
CA GLN A 209 5.77 3.63 6.05
C GLN A 209 5.94 4.06 7.52
N ALA A 210 6.01 3.10 8.47
CA ALA A 210 6.33 3.40 9.87
C ALA A 210 7.84 3.65 10.10
N CYS A 211 8.70 3.19 9.18
CA CYS A 211 10.16 3.19 9.32
C CYS A 211 10.75 4.60 9.47
N ALA A 212 10.31 5.57 8.66
CA ALA A 212 10.81 6.94 8.70
C ALA A 212 10.67 7.57 10.09
N TRP A 213 9.49 7.40 10.71
CA TRP A 213 9.16 8.03 12.00
C TRP A 213 9.89 7.35 13.14
N ALA A 214 10.03 6.03 13.09
CA ALA A 214 10.84 5.28 14.03
C ALA A 214 12.33 5.68 13.95
N ALA A 215 12.88 5.82 12.73
CA ALA A 215 14.24 6.27 12.50
C ALA A 215 14.48 7.70 13.00
N ILE A 216 13.55 8.63 12.77
CA ILE A 216 13.66 10.02 13.27
C ILE A 216 13.60 10.07 14.80
N ALA A 217 12.70 9.31 15.41
CA ALA A 217 12.63 9.19 16.87
C ALA A 217 13.95 8.66 17.44
N ALA A 218 14.49 7.59 16.85
CA ALA A 218 15.73 6.97 17.26
C ALA A 218 16.94 7.88 17.07
N LEU A 219 17.00 8.62 15.95
CA LEU A 219 18.05 9.61 15.69
C LEU A 219 18.01 10.75 16.72
N GLY A 220 16.82 11.28 17.02
CA GLY A 220 16.65 12.28 18.07
C GLY A 220 17.07 11.77 19.44
N ALA A 221 16.72 10.52 19.77
CA ALA A 221 17.13 9.88 21.01
C ALA A 221 18.65 9.70 21.11
N ARG A 222 19.28 9.28 20.01
CA ARG A 222 20.74 9.13 19.89
C ARG A 222 21.47 10.46 20.11
N VAL A 223 21.01 11.53 19.46
CA VAL A 223 21.66 12.86 19.50
C VAL A 223 21.49 13.53 20.86
N THR A 224 20.32 13.38 21.49
CA THR A 224 20.00 14.08 22.74
C THR A 224 20.32 13.28 24.00
N GLY A 225 20.48 11.96 23.89
CA GLY A 225 20.58 11.05 25.03
C GLY A 225 19.28 10.94 25.84
N ALA A 226 18.15 11.44 25.32
CA ALA A 226 16.85 11.44 25.97
C ALA A 226 15.80 10.70 25.13
N PRO A 227 14.77 10.09 25.74
CA PRO A 227 13.67 9.49 25.00
C PRO A 227 13.02 10.49 24.05
N CYS A 228 12.77 10.09 22.81
CA CYS A 228 12.24 10.96 21.77
C CYS A 228 11.02 10.34 21.10
N LYS A 229 9.97 11.15 20.95
CA LYS A 229 8.67 10.73 20.41
C LYS A 229 8.31 11.49 19.14
N VAL A 230 7.98 10.75 18.09
CA VAL A 230 7.33 11.28 16.88
C VAL A 230 5.86 10.90 16.94
N ARG A 231 4.97 11.88 16.74
CA ARG A 231 3.53 11.66 16.54
C ARG A 231 3.04 12.65 15.51
N LEU A 232 2.78 12.15 14.31
CA LEU A 232 2.25 12.96 13.22
C LEU A 232 0.82 13.42 13.57
N ASP A 233 0.50 14.66 13.24
CA ASP A 233 -0.91 15.05 13.14
C ASP A 233 -1.51 14.48 11.85
N ARG A 234 -2.83 14.48 11.78
CA ARG A 234 -3.55 13.86 10.66
C ARG A 234 -3.21 14.49 9.31
N ASP A 235 -3.04 15.80 9.27
CA ASP A 235 -2.65 16.57 8.08
C ASP A 235 -1.20 16.27 7.65
N ASP A 236 -0.27 16.15 8.60
CA ASP A 236 1.11 15.74 8.31
C ASP A 236 1.15 14.28 7.83
N ASP A 237 0.42 13.37 8.49
CA ASP A 237 0.34 11.95 8.12
C ASP A 237 -0.18 11.77 6.68
N PHE A 238 -1.20 12.54 6.27
CA PHE A 238 -1.71 12.50 4.90
C PHE A 238 -0.71 12.95 3.85
N GLN A 239 0.11 13.95 4.19
CA GLN A 239 1.12 14.48 3.27
C GLN A 239 2.36 13.59 3.20
N LEU A 240 2.74 12.99 4.33
CA LEU A 240 4.04 12.35 4.52
C LEU A 240 4.04 10.84 4.29
N THR A 241 2.89 10.17 4.37
CA THR A 241 2.83 8.71 4.20
C THR A 241 2.27 8.31 2.86
N GLY A 242 2.72 7.18 2.33
CA GLY A 242 2.21 6.59 1.11
C GLY A 242 0.74 6.21 1.17
N LYS A 243 0.11 6.10 -0.01
CA LYS A 243 -1.31 5.76 -0.19
C LYS A 243 -1.46 4.52 -1.07
N ARG A 244 -2.70 4.08 -1.29
CA ARG A 244 -3.00 3.10 -2.35
C ARG A 244 -2.60 3.69 -3.71
N HIS A 245 -1.91 2.89 -4.52
CA HIS A 245 -1.60 3.22 -5.92
C HIS A 245 -2.84 3.52 -6.76
N ASP A 246 -2.83 4.69 -7.41
CA ASP A 246 -3.70 5.00 -8.53
C ASP A 246 -3.31 4.18 -9.76
N PHE A 247 -4.30 3.81 -10.57
CA PHE A 247 -4.10 3.08 -11.81
C PHE A 247 -4.84 3.76 -12.96
N ARG A 248 -4.26 3.69 -14.15
CA ARG A 248 -4.99 3.76 -15.42
C ARG A 248 -4.87 2.40 -16.11
N ALA A 249 -5.99 1.72 -16.27
CA ALA A 249 -6.07 0.49 -17.04
C ALA A 249 -6.52 0.80 -18.47
N ASP A 250 -5.63 0.65 -19.44
CA ASP A 250 -5.98 0.66 -20.87
C ASP A 250 -6.27 -0.78 -21.29
N TRP A 251 -7.35 -1.02 -22.04
CA TRP A 251 -7.76 -2.38 -22.38
C TRP A 251 -8.39 -2.48 -23.77
N ARG A 252 -8.30 -3.68 -24.33
CA ARG A 252 -8.99 -4.12 -25.54
C ARG A 252 -9.48 -5.55 -25.34
N VAL A 253 -10.70 -5.83 -25.80
CA VAL A 253 -11.34 -7.13 -25.63
C VAL A 253 -12.02 -7.58 -26.91
N GLY A 254 -11.93 -8.89 -27.19
CA GLY A 254 -12.66 -9.56 -28.25
C GLY A 254 -13.63 -10.60 -27.68
N TYR A 255 -14.87 -10.62 -28.16
CA TYR A 255 -15.94 -11.46 -27.60
C TYR A 255 -17.03 -11.84 -28.61
N ASP A 256 -17.86 -12.83 -28.25
CA ASP A 256 -18.98 -13.34 -29.08
C ASP A 256 -20.34 -12.72 -28.73
N ASP A 257 -21.41 -13.13 -29.43
CA ASP A 257 -22.77 -12.61 -29.20
C ASP A 257 -23.32 -12.88 -27.79
N ALA A 258 -22.81 -13.90 -27.09
CA ALA A 258 -23.19 -14.25 -25.73
C ALA A 258 -22.33 -13.51 -24.67
N GLY A 259 -21.38 -12.68 -25.09
CA GLY A 259 -20.46 -11.97 -24.20
C GLY A 259 -19.32 -12.85 -23.68
N ARG A 260 -19.08 -14.03 -24.28
CA ARG A 260 -17.90 -14.86 -23.95
C ARG A 260 -16.66 -14.22 -24.56
N ILE A 261 -15.65 -13.98 -23.73
CA ILE A 261 -14.38 -13.38 -24.13
C ILE A 261 -13.53 -14.44 -24.83
N SER A 262 -13.02 -14.10 -26.01
CA SER A 262 -11.99 -14.88 -26.71
C SER A 262 -10.61 -14.31 -26.45
N ALA A 263 -10.48 -12.99 -26.35
CA ALA A 263 -9.20 -12.32 -26.18
C ALA A 263 -9.28 -11.11 -25.25
N TYR A 264 -8.29 -10.93 -24.37
CA TYR A 264 -8.19 -9.78 -23.46
C TYR A 264 -6.75 -9.24 -23.39
N ASP A 265 -6.60 -7.96 -23.68
CA ASP A 265 -5.34 -7.23 -23.64
C ASP A 265 -5.48 -6.06 -22.67
N ALA A 266 -4.66 -6.00 -21.62
CA ALA A 266 -4.71 -4.94 -20.63
C ALA A 266 -3.32 -4.43 -20.26
N MET A 267 -3.20 -3.10 -20.21
CA MET A 267 -2.04 -2.38 -19.71
C MET A 267 -2.42 -1.66 -18.41
N LEU A 268 -1.84 -2.11 -17.30
CA LEU A 268 -2.03 -1.52 -15.97
C LEU A 268 -0.93 -0.50 -15.69
N ASN A 269 -1.24 0.79 -15.89
CA ASN A 269 -0.32 1.89 -15.62
C ASN A 269 -0.49 2.36 -14.17
N ALA A 270 0.42 1.97 -13.28
CA ALA A 270 0.36 2.27 -11.86
C ALA A 270 1.20 3.52 -11.51
N ARG A 271 0.64 4.46 -10.77
CA ARG A 271 1.37 5.60 -10.20
C ARG A 271 2.04 5.18 -8.90
N CYS A 272 3.36 5.05 -8.90
CA CYS A 272 4.13 4.54 -7.76
C CYS A 272 4.61 5.62 -6.80
N GLY A 273 4.72 6.87 -7.23
CA GLY A 273 5.35 7.92 -6.44
C GLY A 273 6.85 8.00 -6.71
N CYS A 274 7.61 8.53 -5.74
CA CYS A 274 9.00 8.91 -5.92
C CYS A 274 10.01 7.75 -5.82
N SER A 275 9.69 6.69 -5.07
CA SER A 275 10.52 5.51 -4.82
C SER A 275 9.78 4.20 -5.14
N VAL A 276 10.46 3.07 -5.03
CA VAL A 276 9.87 1.74 -5.26
C VAL A 276 8.90 1.35 -4.15
N ASP A 277 9.29 1.48 -2.88
CA ASP A 277 8.57 0.93 -1.72
C ASP A 277 8.07 -0.51 -2.01
N LEU A 278 6.77 -0.77 -1.88
CA LEU A 278 6.15 -2.07 -2.15
C LEU A 278 5.53 -2.17 -3.55
N SER A 279 5.84 -1.23 -4.45
CA SER A 279 5.25 -1.15 -5.80
C SER A 279 5.48 -2.40 -6.65
N LEU A 280 6.59 -3.13 -6.46
CA LEU A 280 6.83 -4.40 -7.15
C LEU A 280 5.69 -5.39 -6.84
N GLY A 281 5.51 -5.71 -5.56
CA GLY A 281 4.51 -6.67 -5.12
C GLY A 281 3.07 -6.20 -5.37
N VAL A 282 2.78 -4.90 -5.17
CA VAL A 282 1.44 -4.34 -5.39
C VAL A 282 1.03 -4.48 -6.86
N VAL A 283 1.91 -4.11 -7.78
CA VAL A 283 1.58 -4.10 -9.21
C VAL A 283 1.55 -5.52 -9.77
N ASP A 284 2.44 -6.41 -9.31
CA ASP A 284 2.39 -7.84 -9.67
C ASP A 284 1.07 -8.47 -9.23
N ARG A 285 0.63 -8.19 -8.00
CA ARG A 285 -0.65 -8.67 -7.50
C ARG A 285 -1.83 -8.09 -8.29
N ALA A 286 -1.77 -6.83 -8.70
CA ALA A 286 -2.79 -6.28 -9.61
C ALA A 286 -2.86 -7.06 -10.93
N MET A 287 -1.71 -7.45 -11.49
CA MET A 287 -1.68 -8.27 -12.70
C MET A 287 -2.27 -9.67 -12.46
N PHE A 288 -1.86 -10.37 -11.40
CA PHE A 288 -2.40 -11.71 -11.08
C PHE A 288 -3.91 -11.72 -10.88
N HIS A 289 -4.49 -10.60 -10.46
CA HIS A 289 -5.94 -10.46 -10.28
C HIS A 289 -6.63 -9.74 -11.45
N GLY A 290 -5.89 -9.40 -12.51
CA GLY A 290 -6.40 -8.71 -13.69
C GLY A 290 -7.34 -9.54 -14.55
N SER A 291 -7.45 -10.86 -14.30
CA SER A 291 -8.52 -11.72 -14.84
C SER A 291 -9.64 -12.01 -13.85
N ASN A 292 -9.52 -11.61 -12.57
CA ASN A 292 -10.45 -11.94 -11.49
C ASN A 292 -10.87 -13.42 -11.54
N ALA A 293 -12.17 -13.67 -11.72
CA ALA A 293 -12.80 -14.97 -11.73
C ALA A 293 -12.90 -15.63 -13.12
N TYR A 294 -12.30 -15.02 -14.13
CA TYR A 294 -12.63 -15.29 -15.51
C TYR A 294 -11.51 -16.05 -16.22
N TRP A 295 -11.89 -17.12 -16.93
CA TRP A 295 -10.98 -17.80 -17.83
C TRP A 295 -10.97 -17.09 -19.19
N LEU A 296 -9.79 -16.61 -19.57
CA LEU A 296 -9.56 -15.81 -20.78
C LEU A 296 -8.64 -16.61 -21.72
N PRO A 297 -9.10 -17.08 -22.89
CA PRO A 297 -8.33 -17.99 -23.74
C PRO A 297 -6.98 -17.37 -24.17
N ASP A 298 -7.06 -16.30 -24.98
CA ASP A 298 -5.92 -15.48 -25.38
C ASP A 298 -5.86 -14.25 -24.47
N VAL A 299 -4.78 -14.08 -23.72
CA VAL A 299 -4.69 -13.02 -22.73
C VAL A 299 -3.28 -12.43 -22.66
N ARG A 300 -3.19 -11.11 -22.55
CA ARG A 300 -1.99 -10.36 -22.22
C ARG A 300 -2.33 -9.36 -21.13
N ILE A 301 -1.67 -9.49 -19.98
CA ILE A 301 -1.76 -8.51 -18.89
C ILE A 301 -0.36 -7.96 -18.69
N ALA A 302 -0.22 -6.66 -18.93
CA ALA A 302 1.02 -5.91 -18.83
C ALA A 302 0.90 -4.82 -17.77
N SER A 303 2.03 -4.36 -17.24
CA SER A 303 2.08 -3.27 -16.29
C SER A 303 3.24 -2.32 -16.51
N ARG A 304 3.04 -1.08 -16.06
CA ARG A 304 4.04 -0.03 -15.95
C ARG A 304 4.04 0.53 -14.54
N ARG A 305 5.21 0.60 -13.92
CA ARG A 305 5.41 1.11 -12.55
C ARG A 305 5.98 2.53 -12.65
N LEU A 306 5.09 3.51 -12.74
CA LEU A 306 5.40 4.87 -13.15
C LEU A 306 5.94 5.70 -11.98
N LYS A 307 7.07 6.38 -12.20
CA LYS A 307 7.65 7.31 -11.22
C LYS A 307 6.98 8.68 -11.33
N THR A 308 6.55 9.24 -10.20
CA THR A 308 5.97 10.59 -10.09
C THR A 308 6.59 11.38 -8.95
N ASN A 309 6.42 12.70 -8.98
CA ASN A 309 6.85 13.64 -7.95
C ASN A 309 5.82 13.76 -6.81
N THR A 310 5.44 12.62 -6.26
CA THR A 310 4.53 12.49 -5.12
C THR A 310 5.15 11.53 -4.11
N VAL A 311 4.70 11.58 -2.85
CA VAL A 311 5.08 10.57 -1.86
C VAL A 311 4.94 9.16 -2.42
N SER A 312 5.85 8.28 -2.02
CA SER A 312 5.86 6.89 -2.47
C SER A 312 4.56 6.19 -2.05
N ASN A 313 3.85 5.58 -2.99
CA ASN A 313 2.67 4.78 -2.66
C ASN A 313 3.10 3.43 -2.09
N THR A 314 2.26 2.88 -1.21
CA THR A 314 2.59 1.69 -0.44
C THR A 314 1.46 0.66 -0.44
N ALA A 315 1.60 -0.38 0.38
CA ALA A 315 0.56 -1.35 0.67
C ALA A 315 -0.74 -0.67 1.13
N PHE A 316 -1.86 -1.08 0.55
CA PHE A 316 -3.19 -0.89 1.12
C PHE A 316 -3.92 -2.22 1.03
N ARG A 317 -4.71 -2.63 2.04
CA ARG A 317 -5.60 -3.80 2.02
C ARG A 317 -6.12 -4.15 0.62
N GLY A 318 -5.81 -5.38 0.19
CA GLY A 318 -6.03 -5.90 -1.17
C GLY A 318 -4.78 -5.85 -2.06
N PHE A 319 -3.86 -4.92 -1.78
CA PHE A 319 -2.49 -4.87 -2.30
C PHE A 319 -2.42 -4.94 -3.84
N GLY A 320 -3.12 -4.04 -4.53
CA GLY A 320 -3.21 -4.02 -5.99
C GLY A 320 -4.31 -4.90 -6.59
N GLY A 321 -4.70 -5.97 -5.88
CA GLY A 321 -5.79 -6.86 -6.30
C GLY A 321 -7.10 -6.12 -6.64
N PRO A 322 -7.59 -5.18 -5.80
CA PRO A 322 -8.77 -4.38 -6.12
C PRO A 322 -8.66 -3.61 -7.45
N GLN A 323 -7.48 -3.04 -7.74
CA GLN A 323 -7.25 -2.30 -8.98
C GLN A 323 -7.22 -3.21 -10.22
N GLY A 324 -6.62 -4.40 -10.09
CA GLY A 324 -6.66 -5.41 -11.15
C GLY A 324 -8.08 -5.92 -11.42
N MET A 325 -8.83 -6.29 -10.37
CA MET A 325 -10.17 -6.83 -10.51
C MET A 325 -11.16 -5.81 -11.06
N ILE A 326 -11.16 -4.57 -10.56
CA ILE A 326 -12.12 -3.56 -11.04
C ILE A 326 -11.91 -3.20 -12.53
N ALA A 327 -10.68 -3.34 -13.04
CA ALA A 327 -10.38 -3.12 -14.45
C ALA A 327 -11.12 -4.13 -15.34
N ILE A 328 -11.02 -5.44 -15.06
CA ILE A 328 -11.75 -6.47 -15.83
C ILE A 328 -13.26 -6.43 -15.56
N GLU A 329 -13.69 -6.08 -14.34
CA GLU A 329 -15.12 -5.88 -14.07
C GLU A 329 -15.71 -4.77 -14.94
N ARG A 330 -14.97 -3.68 -15.19
CA ARG A 330 -15.39 -2.62 -16.10
C ARG A 330 -15.58 -3.13 -17.54
N VAL A 331 -14.74 -4.07 -17.97
CA VAL A 331 -14.84 -4.71 -19.29
C VAL A 331 -16.08 -5.60 -19.38
N MET A 332 -16.33 -6.45 -18.37
CA MET A 332 -17.54 -7.29 -18.32
C MET A 332 -18.82 -6.47 -18.42
N ASP A 333 -18.83 -5.36 -17.69
CA ASP A 333 -19.91 -4.39 -17.67
C ASP A 333 -20.04 -3.62 -19.00
N ALA A 334 -18.94 -3.38 -19.73
CA ALA A 334 -18.97 -2.75 -21.04
C ALA A 334 -19.56 -3.69 -22.10
N ILE A 335 -19.14 -4.97 -22.10
CA ILE A 335 -19.69 -6.02 -22.96
C ILE A 335 -21.20 -6.17 -22.73
N ALA A 336 -21.63 -6.26 -21.47
CA ALA A 336 -23.05 -6.40 -21.15
C ALA A 336 -23.90 -5.24 -21.67
N ARG A 337 -23.40 -3.99 -21.56
CA ARG A 337 -24.10 -2.80 -22.07
C ARG A 337 -24.17 -2.77 -23.59
N GLU A 338 -23.06 -3.07 -24.27
CA GLU A 338 -22.99 -3.10 -25.74
C GLU A 338 -23.95 -4.13 -26.33
N ARG A 339 -24.11 -5.28 -25.63
CA ARG A 339 -24.95 -6.40 -26.09
C ARG A 339 -26.37 -6.39 -25.54
N GLY A 340 -26.71 -5.48 -24.63
CA GLY A 340 -28.00 -5.48 -23.95
C GLY A 340 -28.24 -6.73 -23.09
N LEU A 341 -27.17 -7.35 -22.58
CA LEU A 341 -27.21 -8.56 -21.73
C LEU A 341 -27.26 -8.20 -20.24
N ASP A 342 -27.71 -9.13 -19.41
CA ASP A 342 -27.51 -8.99 -17.96
C ASP A 342 -26.02 -9.12 -17.63
N PRO A 343 -25.44 -8.19 -16.86
CA PRO A 343 -24.03 -8.27 -16.49
C PRO A 343 -23.66 -9.54 -15.71
N LEU A 344 -24.59 -10.16 -14.98
CA LEU A 344 -24.32 -11.43 -14.30
C LEU A 344 -24.17 -12.59 -15.30
N ASP A 345 -24.94 -12.59 -16.39
CA ASP A 345 -24.87 -13.64 -17.43
C ASP A 345 -23.54 -13.59 -18.18
N VAL A 346 -23.05 -12.39 -18.50
CA VAL A 346 -21.72 -12.20 -19.10
C VAL A 346 -20.63 -12.72 -18.17
N ARG A 347 -20.72 -12.46 -16.86
CA ARG A 347 -19.75 -12.97 -15.88
C ARG A 347 -19.76 -14.49 -15.82
N LYS A 348 -20.95 -15.10 -15.67
CA LYS A 348 -21.12 -16.56 -15.63
C LYS A 348 -20.61 -17.27 -16.88
N ALA A 349 -20.78 -16.66 -18.05
CA ALA A 349 -20.28 -17.22 -19.31
C ALA A 349 -18.75 -17.38 -19.33
N ASN A 350 -18.04 -16.59 -18.51
CA ASN A 350 -16.58 -16.48 -18.52
C ASN A 350 -15.89 -17.07 -17.29
N PHE A 351 -16.60 -17.65 -16.32
CA PHE A 351 -15.96 -18.25 -15.15
C PHE A 351 -14.94 -19.34 -15.50
N TYR A 352 -13.91 -19.48 -14.67
CA TYR A 352 -13.13 -20.71 -14.64
C TYR A 352 -14.03 -21.92 -14.45
N ARG A 353 -13.67 -23.03 -15.09
CA ARG A 353 -14.38 -24.31 -15.05
C ARG A 353 -13.41 -25.43 -15.42
N ARG A 354 -13.75 -26.68 -15.13
CA ARG A 354 -12.93 -27.84 -15.52
C ARG A 354 -12.54 -27.79 -16.99
N GLY A 355 -11.24 -27.90 -17.28
CA GLY A 355 -10.66 -27.80 -18.63
C GLY A 355 -10.44 -26.36 -19.14
N ALA A 356 -10.84 -25.37 -18.36
CA ALA A 356 -10.64 -23.93 -18.55
C ALA A 356 -10.39 -23.30 -17.17
N ASP A 357 -9.40 -23.85 -16.46
CA ASP A 357 -9.12 -23.65 -15.03
C ASP A 357 -7.67 -23.23 -14.76
N VAL A 358 -6.90 -22.90 -15.81
CA VAL A 358 -5.53 -22.38 -15.66
C VAL A 358 -5.56 -20.85 -15.76
N THR A 359 -5.04 -20.18 -14.74
CA THR A 359 -4.88 -18.72 -14.69
C THR A 359 -3.94 -18.22 -15.79
N PRO A 360 -3.98 -16.92 -16.16
CA PRO A 360 -3.08 -16.35 -17.16
C PRO A 360 -1.57 -16.53 -16.86
N TYR A 361 -1.22 -16.73 -15.58
CA TYR A 361 0.15 -16.93 -15.12
C TYR A 361 0.48 -18.40 -14.82
N GLY A 362 -0.35 -19.34 -15.28
CA GLY A 362 -0.04 -20.77 -15.31
C GLY A 362 -0.41 -21.56 -14.05
N GLN A 363 -0.97 -20.93 -13.01
CA GLN A 363 -1.47 -21.63 -11.83
C GLN A 363 -2.82 -22.29 -12.13
N LEU A 364 -2.98 -23.56 -11.74
CA LEU A 364 -4.25 -24.30 -11.79
C LEU A 364 -5.19 -23.82 -10.67
N VAL A 365 -6.46 -23.61 -11.01
CA VAL A 365 -7.56 -23.35 -10.06
C VAL A 365 -8.24 -24.68 -9.74
N GLU A 366 -7.75 -25.34 -8.68
CA GLU A 366 -8.14 -26.72 -8.34
C GLU A 366 -9.65 -26.85 -8.03
N ASP A 367 -10.20 -25.90 -7.28
CA ASP A 367 -11.61 -25.86 -6.85
C ASP A 367 -12.46 -24.89 -7.69
N CYS A 368 -12.27 -24.91 -9.02
CA CYS A 368 -12.94 -23.98 -9.94
C CYS A 368 -14.49 -24.02 -9.90
N ASP A 369 -15.09 -25.08 -9.37
CA ASP A 369 -16.55 -25.24 -9.25
C ASP A 369 -17.14 -24.48 -8.03
N THR A 370 -16.31 -24.06 -7.06
CA THR A 370 -16.77 -23.38 -5.84
C THR A 370 -17.40 -22.03 -6.12
N LEU A 371 -16.76 -21.21 -6.95
CA LEU A 371 -17.24 -19.86 -7.23
C LEU A 371 -18.57 -19.87 -8.01
N PRO A 372 -18.75 -20.65 -9.09
CA PRO A 372 -20.04 -20.80 -9.75
C PRO A 372 -21.16 -21.18 -8.78
N ALA A 373 -20.94 -22.15 -7.89
CA ALA A 373 -21.94 -22.58 -6.90
C ALA A 373 -22.30 -21.45 -5.92
N LEU A 374 -21.30 -20.73 -5.39
CA LEU A 374 -21.52 -19.57 -4.53
C LEU A 374 -22.32 -18.47 -5.22
N VAL A 375 -22.05 -18.21 -6.50
CA VAL A 375 -22.77 -17.19 -7.28
C VAL A 375 -24.21 -17.62 -7.54
N GLU A 376 -24.46 -18.90 -7.82
CA GLU A 376 -25.83 -19.44 -7.98
C GLU A 376 -26.64 -19.34 -6.69
N GLU A 377 -26.04 -19.72 -5.55
CA GLU A 377 -26.68 -19.60 -4.24
C GLU A 377 -27.00 -18.13 -3.91
N LEU A 378 -26.05 -17.21 -4.14
CA LEU A 378 -26.25 -15.79 -3.90
C LEU A 378 -27.29 -15.16 -4.85
N GLU A 379 -27.32 -15.57 -6.11
CA GLU A 379 -28.32 -15.10 -7.07
C GLU A 379 -29.73 -15.48 -6.62
N ALA A 380 -29.91 -16.72 -6.17
CA ALA A 380 -31.19 -17.22 -5.66
C ALA A 380 -31.57 -16.58 -4.32
N SER A 381 -30.70 -16.66 -3.31
CA SER A 381 -30.98 -16.16 -1.95
C SER A 381 -31.15 -14.65 -1.85
N SER A 382 -30.64 -13.88 -2.82
CA SER A 382 -30.80 -12.44 -2.88
C SER A 382 -31.96 -11.96 -3.77
N ASP A 383 -32.72 -12.88 -4.37
CA ASP A 383 -33.79 -12.63 -5.35
C ASP A 383 -33.31 -11.74 -6.51
N TYR A 384 -32.08 -11.94 -6.98
CA TYR A 384 -31.40 -11.04 -7.91
C TYR A 384 -32.25 -10.73 -9.16
N ARG A 385 -32.83 -11.76 -9.79
CA ARG A 385 -33.60 -11.61 -11.03
C ARG A 385 -34.93 -10.88 -10.82
N ALA A 386 -35.64 -11.18 -9.74
CA ALA A 386 -36.87 -10.48 -9.40
C ALA A 386 -36.58 -8.99 -9.12
N ARG A 387 -35.58 -8.70 -8.28
CA ARG A 387 -35.16 -7.33 -7.94
C ARG A 387 -34.64 -6.55 -9.15
N ARG A 388 -33.94 -7.20 -10.09
CA ARG A 388 -33.54 -6.58 -11.37
C ARG A 388 -34.76 -6.11 -12.17
N SER A 389 -35.81 -6.92 -12.24
CA SER A 389 -37.04 -6.61 -12.97
C SER A 389 -37.81 -5.47 -12.30
N GLU A 390 -37.93 -5.50 -10.97
CA GLU A 390 -38.52 -4.42 -10.17
C GLU A 390 -37.76 -3.10 -10.33
N ILE A 391 -36.42 -3.14 -10.31
CA ILE A 391 -35.57 -1.97 -10.53
C ILE A 391 -35.79 -1.40 -11.93
N ALA A 392 -35.90 -2.24 -12.96
CA ALA A 392 -36.19 -1.79 -14.31
C ALA A 392 -37.56 -1.09 -14.39
N ALA A 393 -38.60 -1.68 -13.79
CA ALA A 393 -39.94 -1.07 -13.73
C ALA A 393 -39.93 0.28 -12.98
N PHE A 394 -39.24 0.35 -11.84
CA PHE A 394 -39.07 1.60 -11.08
C PHE A 394 -38.35 2.66 -11.92
N ASN A 395 -37.24 2.29 -12.57
CA ASN A 395 -36.45 3.20 -13.39
C ASN A 395 -37.21 3.69 -14.63
N ALA A 396 -38.14 2.92 -15.19
CA ALA A 396 -38.96 3.37 -16.31
C ALA A 396 -39.94 4.48 -15.91
N GLN A 397 -40.40 4.50 -14.66
CA GLN A 397 -41.40 5.45 -14.15
C GLN A 397 -40.78 6.65 -13.43
N SER A 398 -39.54 6.53 -12.93
CA SER A 398 -38.88 7.60 -12.18
C SER A 398 -37.91 8.41 -13.06
N PRO A 399 -38.19 9.69 -13.38
CA PRO A 399 -37.30 10.50 -14.22
C PRO A 399 -36.04 11.00 -13.49
N VAL A 400 -36.07 11.08 -12.16
CA VAL A 400 -34.99 11.68 -11.34
C VAL A 400 -34.20 10.63 -10.58
N LEU A 401 -34.89 9.76 -9.84
CA LEU A 401 -34.24 8.75 -9.00
C LEU A 401 -34.09 7.46 -9.80
N LYS A 402 -32.87 6.94 -9.90
CA LYS A 402 -32.62 5.62 -10.48
C LYS A 402 -32.05 4.67 -9.43
N ARG A 403 -32.37 3.40 -9.55
CA ARG A 403 -31.84 2.30 -8.74
C ARG A 403 -30.94 1.41 -9.58
N GLY A 404 -29.97 0.79 -8.93
CA GLY A 404 -29.06 -0.20 -9.53
C GLY A 404 -28.79 -1.33 -8.55
N ILE A 405 -28.46 -2.49 -9.11
CA ILE A 405 -28.00 -3.67 -8.37
C ILE A 405 -26.91 -4.33 -9.19
N ALA A 406 -25.91 -4.90 -8.52
CA ALA A 406 -24.84 -5.67 -9.14
C ALA A 406 -24.49 -6.86 -8.24
N LEU A 407 -24.10 -7.97 -8.88
CA LEU A 407 -23.52 -9.14 -8.24
C LEU A 407 -22.17 -9.40 -8.95
N THR A 408 -21.09 -9.30 -8.20
CA THR A 408 -19.72 -9.37 -8.73
C THR A 408 -18.96 -10.50 -8.03
N PRO A 409 -18.34 -11.43 -8.78
CA PRO A 409 -17.51 -12.49 -8.20
C PRO A 409 -16.17 -11.92 -7.71
N LEU A 410 -15.51 -12.67 -6.83
CA LEU A 410 -14.16 -12.35 -6.39
C LEU A 410 -13.35 -13.63 -6.24
N MET A 411 -12.21 -13.67 -6.93
CA MET A 411 -11.15 -14.64 -6.71
C MET A 411 -9.91 -13.90 -6.21
N PHE A 412 -9.36 -14.29 -5.06
CA PHE A 412 -8.23 -13.62 -4.45
C PHE A 412 -7.16 -14.61 -4.00
N GLY A 413 -5.96 -14.52 -4.59
CA GLY A 413 -4.83 -15.39 -4.27
C GLY A 413 -4.24 -15.08 -2.90
N ILE A 414 -4.10 -16.10 -2.06
CA ILE A 414 -3.55 -16.01 -0.70
C ILE A 414 -2.12 -16.53 -0.68
N SER A 415 -1.18 -15.64 -0.35
CA SER A 415 0.24 -15.85 -0.01
C SER A 415 0.98 -14.55 -0.33
N PHE A 416 2.17 -14.34 0.23
CA PHE A 416 3.10 -13.34 -0.30
C PHE A 416 3.60 -13.76 -1.68
N THR A 417 3.64 -12.80 -2.61
CA THR A 417 4.20 -13.01 -3.96
C THR A 417 5.69 -13.35 -3.90
N LEU A 418 6.40 -12.83 -2.89
CA LEU A 418 7.77 -13.21 -2.57
C LEU A 418 7.75 -14.46 -1.70
N ILE A 419 8.14 -15.60 -2.27
CA ILE A 419 8.01 -16.93 -1.64
C ILE A 419 8.63 -16.96 -0.24
N HIS A 420 9.82 -16.39 -0.07
CA HIS A 420 10.54 -16.41 1.21
C HIS A 420 9.83 -15.63 2.33
N LEU A 421 8.87 -14.74 2.05
CA LEU A 421 8.09 -14.07 3.10
C LEU A 421 7.00 -14.98 3.70
N ASN A 422 6.70 -16.12 3.07
CA ASN A 422 5.73 -17.09 3.57
C ASN A 422 6.35 -17.98 4.67
N GLN A 423 6.79 -17.35 5.76
CA GLN A 423 7.36 -18.01 6.93
C GLN A 423 6.87 -17.31 8.21
N ALA A 424 6.84 -18.03 9.32
CA ALA A 424 6.44 -17.49 10.61
C ALA A 424 7.18 -18.21 11.75
N GLY A 425 7.42 -17.49 12.85
CA GLY A 425 8.03 -18.02 14.07
C GLY A 425 7.19 -17.67 15.31
N ALA A 426 7.29 -18.52 16.33
CA ALA A 426 6.68 -18.32 17.64
C ALA A 426 7.62 -18.81 18.75
N LEU A 427 7.52 -18.20 19.93
CA LEU A 427 8.22 -18.57 21.15
C LEU A 427 7.18 -18.77 22.27
N VAL A 428 7.22 -19.93 22.90
CA VAL A 428 6.31 -20.29 23.99
C VAL A 428 7.13 -20.61 25.24
N HIS A 429 6.75 -20.00 26.35
CA HIS A 429 7.28 -20.28 27.68
C HIS A 429 6.19 -20.89 28.55
N VAL A 430 6.50 -22.02 29.20
CA VAL A 430 5.65 -22.62 30.23
C VAL A 430 6.34 -22.38 31.57
N TYR A 431 5.70 -21.60 32.44
CA TYR A 431 6.23 -21.31 33.76
C TYR A 431 5.90 -22.43 34.75
N THR A 432 6.62 -22.45 35.87
CA THR A 432 6.48 -23.49 36.91
C THR A 432 5.13 -23.49 37.61
N ASP A 433 4.36 -22.40 37.50
CA ASP A 433 2.99 -22.30 37.99
C ASP A 433 1.94 -22.81 36.97
N GLY A 434 2.40 -23.28 35.80
CA GLY A 434 1.56 -23.75 34.69
C GLY A 434 1.07 -22.64 33.77
N SER A 435 1.38 -21.37 34.04
CA SER A 435 1.02 -20.28 33.14
C SER A 435 1.85 -20.34 31.85
N ILE A 436 1.22 -19.98 30.73
CA ILE A 436 1.85 -19.98 29.40
C ILE A 436 1.99 -18.54 28.92
N HIS A 437 3.19 -18.18 28.47
CA HIS A 437 3.45 -16.92 27.78
C HIS A 437 3.89 -17.18 26.34
N LEU A 438 3.24 -16.50 25.40
CA LEU A 438 3.39 -16.65 23.96
C LEU A 438 3.89 -15.35 23.35
N ASN A 439 4.86 -15.46 22.46
CA ASN A 439 5.27 -14.43 21.52
C ASN A 439 5.27 -15.02 20.10
N HIS A 440 4.90 -14.24 19.09
CA HIS A 440 5.02 -14.62 17.68
C HIS A 440 5.27 -13.39 16.82
N GLY A 441 5.79 -13.57 15.61
CA GLY A 441 6.18 -12.47 14.71
C GLY A 441 5.02 -11.65 14.12
N GLY A 442 3.77 -11.95 14.48
CA GLY A 442 2.59 -11.25 13.96
C GLY A 442 2.20 -10.08 14.85
N THR A 443 1.58 -9.05 14.28
CA THR A 443 1.18 -7.83 15.01
C THR A 443 -0.34 -7.64 15.06
N GLU A 444 -0.86 -7.12 16.17
CA GLU A 444 -2.30 -6.86 16.36
C GLU A 444 -2.68 -5.46 15.89
N MET A 445 -3.63 -5.38 14.96
CA MET A 445 -4.15 -4.11 14.40
C MET A 445 -5.69 -4.08 14.33
N GLY A 446 -6.37 -4.95 15.09
CA GLY A 446 -7.82 -5.07 15.17
C GLY A 446 -8.41 -6.28 14.44
N GLN A 447 -7.57 -7.10 13.80
CA GLN A 447 -7.96 -8.33 13.10
C GLN A 447 -8.13 -9.55 14.03
N GLY A 448 -7.80 -9.38 15.32
CA GLY A 448 -7.92 -10.42 16.34
C GLY A 448 -6.88 -11.52 16.19
N LEU A 449 -5.69 -11.18 15.70
CA LEU A 449 -4.61 -12.14 15.49
C LEU A 449 -4.17 -12.75 16.82
N PHE A 450 -3.98 -11.93 17.86
CA PHE A 450 -3.54 -12.43 19.17
C PHE A 450 -4.59 -13.37 19.79
N THR A 451 -5.87 -13.08 19.59
CA THR A 451 -6.96 -13.98 20.02
C THR A 451 -6.90 -15.30 19.27
N LYS A 452 -6.74 -15.28 17.94
CA LYS A 452 -6.68 -16.51 17.13
C LYS A 452 -5.48 -17.38 17.49
N VAL A 453 -4.30 -16.80 17.65
CA VAL A 453 -3.12 -17.59 18.04
C VAL A 453 -3.26 -18.12 19.47
N ALA A 454 -3.86 -17.36 20.39
CA ALA A 454 -4.17 -17.87 21.72
C ALA A 454 -5.16 -19.05 21.70
N GLN A 455 -6.16 -19.03 20.79
CA GLN A 455 -7.08 -20.17 20.59
C GLN A 455 -6.33 -21.41 20.09
N VAL A 456 -5.42 -21.25 19.13
CA VAL A 456 -4.56 -22.35 18.66
C VAL A 456 -3.71 -22.90 19.80
N VAL A 457 -3.04 -22.03 20.58
CA VAL A 457 -2.24 -22.50 21.72
C VAL A 457 -3.09 -23.21 22.77
N ALA A 458 -4.29 -22.73 23.07
CA ALA A 458 -5.19 -23.41 24.00
C ALA A 458 -5.63 -24.79 23.47
N GLU A 459 -5.93 -24.91 22.18
CA GLU A 459 -6.29 -26.19 21.58
C GLU A 459 -5.12 -27.21 21.61
N GLU A 460 -3.90 -26.74 21.33
CA GLU A 460 -2.72 -27.61 21.27
C GLU A 460 -2.19 -28.03 22.65
N PHE A 461 -2.41 -27.21 23.69
CA PHE A 461 -1.95 -27.51 25.06
C PHE A 461 -3.02 -28.16 25.96
N GLY A 462 -4.29 -28.18 25.53
CA GLY A 462 -5.43 -28.67 26.31
C GLY A 462 -5.87 -27.71 27.41
#